data_AF-A0A2A6JV22-F1
#
_entry.id   AF-A0A2A6JV22-F1
#
_cell.length_a   1.000
_cell.length_b   1.000
_cell.length_c   1.000
_cell.angle_alpha   90.00
_cell.angle_beta   90.00
_cell.angle_gamma   90.00
#
_symmetry.space_group_name_H-M   'P 1'
#
loop_
_entity.id
_entity.type
_entity.pdbx_description
1 polymer ?
#
loop_
_entity_poly.entity_id
_entity_poly.type
_entity_poly.pdbx_seq_one_letter_code
_entity_poly.pdbx_strand_id
1 'polypeptide(L)'
;MTTQSGSPASTDVQETFRAIDTPEFLIRIAEKLRAKSGSDLPLSCFIEQVKLQLAGGKSPEELQTEAANCNTPGHLSETYKAWAMPD
;
A
#
# COMPACT_ATOMS: atom_id res chain seq x y z
N MET A 1 -46.88 21.26 -9.24
CA MET A 1 -45.61 21.64 -9.91
C MET A 1 -44.55 21.91 -8.84
N THR A 2 -43.27 21.68 -9.19
CA THR A 2 -42.05 21.73 -8.37
C THR A 2 -41.63 20.42 -7.71
N THR A 3 -40.81 19.66 -8.43
CA THR A 3 -39.79 18.75 -7.88
C THR A 3 -38.45 19.45 -8.03
N GLN A 4 -37.90 19.89 -6.89
CA GLN A 4 -36.60 20.53 -6.78
C GLN A 4 -35.51 19.52 -7.16
N SER A 5 -34.71 19.89 -8.17
CA SER A 5 -33.58 19.10 -8.66
C SER A 5 -32.47 19.05 -7.62
N GLY A 6 -32.04 17.85 -7.24
CA GLY A 6 -30.88 17.64 -6.37
C GLY A 6 -29.59 17.97 -7.11
N SER A 7 -28.80 18.86 -6.53
CA SER A 7 -27.45 19.21 -6.98
C SER A 7 -26.52 17.98 -6.90
N PRO A 8 -25.60 17.78 -7.87
CA PRO A 8 -24.59 16.75 -7.73
C PRO A 8 -23.65 17.14 -6.58
N ALA A 9 -23.42 16.21 -5.67
CA ALA A 9 -22.39 16.31 -4.66
C ALA A 9 -21.06 16.62 -5.36
N SER A 10 -20.58 17.83 -5.17
CA SER A 10 -19.25 18.25 -5.58
C SER A 10 -18.28 17.25 -4.97
N THR A 11 -17.53 16.55 -5.83
CA THR A 11 -16.58 15.50 -5.45
C THR A 11 -15.36 16.19 -4.84
N ASP A 12 -15.54 16.68 -3.61
CA ASP A 12 -14.53 17.15 -2.68
C ASP A 12 -13.72 15.95 -2.18
N VAL A 13 -12.90 15.33 -3.03
CA VAL A 13 -11.98 14.29 -2.55
C VAL A 13 -10.72 14.12 -3.42
N GLN A 14 -10.39 15.05 -4.33
CA GLN A 14 -9.31 14.81 -5.29
C GLN A 14 -8.15 15.81 -5.33
N GLU A 15 -8.16 16.90 -4.55
CA GLU A 15 -7.17 17.98 -4.78
C GLU A 15 -6.20 18.29 -3.64
N THR A 16 -6.30 17.66 -2.46
CA THR A 16 -5.38 17.95 -1.34
C THR A 16 -4.44 16.81 -0.95
N PHE A 17 -4.51 15.66 -1.63
CA PHE A 17 -3.57 14.54 -1.40
C PHE A 17 -2.37 14.52 -2.35
N ARG A 18 -2.32 15.44 -3.34
CA ARG A 18 -1.43 15.28 -4.51
C ARG A 18 -0.09 16.02 -4.48
N ALA A 19 0.26 16.75 -3.43
CA ALA A 19 1.51 17.53 -3.44
C ALA A 19 2.23 17.61 -2.09
N ILE A 20 1.94 16.71 -1.15
CA ILE A 20 2.76 16.58 0.05
C ILE A 20 3.83 15.56 -0.28
N ASP A 21 4.95 16.09 -0.74
CA ASP A 21 6.30 15.52 -0.71
C ASP A 21 6.29 14.13 -0.06
N THR A 22 6.27 13.08 -0.89
CA THR A 22 6.40 11.72 -0.35
C THR A 22 7.76 11.70 0.33
N PRO A 23 7.83 11.62 1.68
CA PRO A 23 9.08 11.85 2.36
C PRO A 23 10.13 10.88 1.84
N GLU A 24 11.33 11.39 1.53
CA GLU A 24 12.38 10.66 0.79
C GLU A 24 12.66 9.26 1.34
N PHE A 25 12.43 9.04 2.64
CA PHE A 25 12.55 7.73 3.28
C PHE A 25 11.57 6.69 2.70
N LEU A 26 10.32 7.07 2.37
CA LEU A 26 9.33 6.18 1.75
C LEU A 26 9.78 5.75 0.36
N ILE A 27 10.32 6.70 -0.42
CA ILE A 27 10.86 6.43 -1.75
C ILE A 27 11.99 5.41 -1.62
N ARG A 28 12.94 5.63 -0.71
CA ARG A 28 14.06 4.71 -0.48
C ARG A 28 13.62 3.30 -0.07
N ILE A 29 12.60 3.18 0.78
CA ILE A 29 12.04 1.87 1.19
C ILE A 29 11.31 1.22 0.01
N ALA A 30 10.48 1.97 -0.71
CA ALA A 30 9.73 1.50 -1.86
C ALA A 30 10.64 1.03 -3.00
N GLU A 31 11.75 1.73 -3.25
CA GLU A 31 12.74 1.31 -4.25
C GLU A 31 13.45 0.00 -3.86
N LYS A 32 13.79 -0.16 -2.58
CA LYS A 32 14.33 -1.43 -2.07
C LYS A 32 13.34 -2.58 -2.21
N LEU A 33 12.06 -2.33 -1.89
CA LEU A 33 11.00 -3.31 -2.09
C LEU A 33 10.85 -3.68 -3.57
N ARG A 34 10.75 -2.70 -4.48
CA ARG A 34 10.65 -2.93 -5.92
C ARG A 34 11.82 -3.77 -6.45
N ALA A 35 13.05 -3.35 -6.12
CA ALA A 35 14.26 -4.03 -6.57
C ALA A 35 14.32 -5.48 -6.08
N LYS A 36 13.79 -5.77 -4.87
CA LYS A 36 13.75 -7.14 -4.34
C LYS A 36 12.59 -7.97 -4.87
N SER A 37 11.41 -7.37 -5.04
CA SER A 37 10.23 -8.07 -5.54
C SER A 37 10.40 -8.55 -6.98
N GLY A 38 11.30 -7.95 -7.76
CA GLY A 38 11.50 -8.29 -9.18
C GLY A 38 10.26 -8.06 -10.02
N SER A 39 9.31 -7.29 -9.50
CA SER A 39 8.03 -7.00 -10.14
C SER A 39 8.16 -5.75 -11.00
N ASP A 40 7.54 -5.78 -12.17
CA ASP A 40 7.49 -4.65 -13.12
C ASP A 40 6.48 -3.56 -12.71
N LEU A 41 5.93 -3.64 -11.50
CA LEU A 41 5.00 -2.65 -11.00
C LEU A 41 5.67 -1.28 -10.80
N PRO A 42 4.92 -0.18 -11.01
CA PRO A 42 5.44 1.16 -10.83
C PRO A 42 5.81 1.43 -9.37
N LEU A 43 6.78 2.32 -9.15
CA LEU A 43 7.25 2.70 -7.81
C LEU A 43 6.13 3.23 -6.90
N SER A 44 5.10 3.88 -7.48
CA SER A 44 3.96 4.38 -6.70
C SER A 44 3.20 3.27 -5.98
N CYS A 45 3.14 2.06 -6.56
CA CYS A 45 2.51 0.90 -5.93
C CYS A 45 3.25 0.50 -4.65
N PHE A 46 4.57 0.52 -4.69
CA PHE A 46 5.40 0.23 -3.52
C PHE A 46 5.34 1.36 -2.48
N ILE A 47 5.26 2.63 -2.89
CA ILE A 47 5.07 3.75 -1.96
C ILE A 47 3.74 3.60 -1.22
N GLU A 48 2.66 3.25 -1.91
CA GLU A 48 1.35 2.96 -1.30
C GLU A 48 1.44 1.79 -0.33
N GLN A 49 2.16 0.72 -0.68
CA GLN A 49 2.40 -0.40 0.22
C GLN A 49 3.15 0.04 1.48
N VAL A 50 4.20 0.85 1.37
CA VAL A 50 4.94 1.36 2.53
C VAL A 50 4.02 2.23 3.40
N LYS A 51 3.20 3.10 2.81
CA LYS A 51 2.21 3.91 3.54
C LYS A 51 1.20 3.06 4.30
N LEU A 52 0.66 2.01 3.68
CA LEU A 52 -0.29 1.10 4.32
C LEU A 52 0.34 0.36 5.50
N GLN A 53 1.59 -0.07 5.37
CA GLN A 53 2.31 -0.74 6.45
C GLN A 53 2.58 0.20 7.63
N LEU A 54 2.91 1.47 7.38
CA LEU A 54 3.05 2.50 8.42
C LEU A 54 1.72 2.78 9.11
N ALA A 55 0.62 2.87 8.33
CA ALA A 55 -0.72 3.01 8.89
C ALA A 55 -1.14 1.79 9.73
N GLY A 56 -0.61 0.61 9.40
CA GLY A 56 -0.74 -0.62 10.18
C GLY A 56 0.13 -0.68 11.45
N GLY A 57 0.83 0.40 11.80
CA GLY A 57 1.63 0.50 13.02
C GLY A 57 3.07 -0.03 12.89
N LYS A 58 3.53 -0.38 11.68
CA LYS A 58 4.93 -0.74 11.46
C LYS A 58 5.80 0.51 11.47
N SER A 59 6.97 0.43 12.09
CA SER A 59 7.96 1.50 12.06
C SER A 59 8.72 1.51 10.72
N PRO A 60 9.25 2.67 10.28
CA PRO A 60 10.10 2.76 9.08
C PRO A 60 11.34 1.85 9.15
N GLU A 61 11.90 1.65 10.35
CA GLU A 61 13.05 0.76 10.58
C GLU A 61 12.69 -0.71 10.37
N GLU A 62 11.51 -1.14 10.82
CA GLU A 62 10.98 -2.49 10.59
C GLU A 62 10.79 -2.73 9.09
N LEU A 63 10.24 -1.75 8.37
CA LEU A 63 10.05 -1.85 6.92
C LEU A 63 11.37 -1.88 6.14
N GLN A 64 12.38 -1.12 6.59
CA GLN A 64 13.72 -1.20 6.02
C GLN A 64 14.36 -2.58 6.27
N THR A 65 14.14 -3.14 7.46
CA THR A 65 14.63 -4.46 7.83
C THR A 65 13.93 -5.55 7.04
N GLU A 66 12.60 -5.52 6.85
CA GLU A 66 11.87 -6.44 5.97
C GLU A 66 12.32 -6.31 4.50
N ALA A 67 12.45 -5.07 4.02
CA ALA A 67 12.99 -4.78 2.69
C ALA A 67 14.44 -5.28 2.51
N ALA A 68 15.20 -5.42 3.59
CA ALA A 68 16.53 -6.03 3.58
C ALA A 68 16.51 -7.56 3.82
N ASN A 69 15.59 -8.08 4.63
CA ASN A 69 15.61 -9.41 5.25
C ASN A 69 14.45 -10.34 4.87
N CYS A 70 13.64 -10.03 3.85
CA CYS A 70 12.70 -11.01 3.29
C CYS A 70 13.44 -12.14 2.52
N ASN A 71 14.23 -12.95 3.22
CA ASN A 71 14.75 -14.26 2.78
C ASN A 71 14.03 -15.41 3.48
N THR A 72 12.93 -15.16 4.18
CA THR A 72 12.13 -16.21 4.81
C THR A 72 10.80 -16.39 4.06
N PRO A 73 10.71 -17.34 3.12
CA PRO A 73 9.44 -17.94 2.74
C PRO A 73 8.99 -18.86 3.89
N GLY A 74 8.69 -18.27 5.03
CA GLY A 74 8.24 -18.99 6.22
C GLY A 74 7.05 -18.23 6.76
N HIS A 75 5.89 -18.89 6.80
CA HIS A 75 4.67 -18.41 7.48
C HIS A 75 3.65 -17.61 6.64
N LEU A 76 3.46 -17.95 5.36
CA LEU A 76 2.20 -17.66 4.65
C LEU A 76 1.53 -18.92 4.08
N SER A 77 2.07 -20.11 4.36
CA SER A 77 1.60 -21.37 3.77
C SER A 77 0.34 -21.95 4.44
N GLU A 78 -0.03 -21.52 5.64
CA GLU A 78 -1.08 -22.21 6.41
C GLU A 78 -2.45 -21.52 6.34
N THR A 79 -2.50 -20.20 6.19
CA THR A 79 -3.78 -19.46 6.13
C THR A 79 -4.50 -19.62 4.78
N TYR A 80 -3.76 -19.85 3.69
CA TYR A 80 -4.36 -19.99 2.36
C TYR A 80 -5.01 -21.37 2.13
N LYS A 81 -4.74 -22.37 2.99
CA LYS A 81 -5.37 -23.69 2.90
C LYS A 81 -6.83 -23.71 3.35
N ALA A 82 -7.32 -22.68 4.05
CA ALA A 82 -8.69 -22.63 4.56
C ALA A 82 -9.77 -22.22 3.53
N TRP A 83 -9.36 -21.79 2.32
CA TRP A 83 -10.30 -21.35 1.27
C TRP A 83 -10.44 -22.34 0.09
N ALA A 84 -9.65 -23.41 0.07
CA ALA A 84 -9.74 -24.46 -0.95
C ALA A 84 -10.61 -25.63 -0.48
N MET A 85 -11.91 -25.33 -0.40
CA MET A 85 -13.11 -26.19 -0.36
C MET A 85 -13.41 -27.08 0.88
N PRO A 86 -14.73 -27.24 1.17
CA PRO A 86 -15.27 -28.16 2.16
C PRO A 86 -15.54 -29.58 1.59
N ASP A 87 -15.28 -30.61 2.41
CA ASP A 87 -16.07 -31.85 2.58
C ASP A 87 -15.77 -32.42 3.97
#